data_AF-A8G4I4-F1
#
_entry.id   AF-A8G4I4-F1
#
_cell.length_a   1.000
_cell.length_b   1.000
_cell.length_c   1.000
_cell.angle_alpha   90.00
_cell.angle_beta   90.00
_cell.angle_gamma   90.00
#
_symmetry.space_group_name_H-M   'P 1'
#
loop_
_entity.id
_entity.type
_entity.pdbx_description
1 polymer ?
#
loop_
_entity_poly.entity_id
_entity_poly.type
_entity_poly.pdbx_seq_one_letter_code
_entity_poly.pdbx_strand_id
1 'polypeptide(L)'
;MKESHSITNNLLIEVDVLTNRLKNIKQAFKTTHNKGLKERLLSENKNIFKRINEIYKIAEQLNKSNKEEFNFSGLLIEKTKRSLTENNFETNLFF
;
A
#
# COMPACT_ATOMS: atom_id res chain seq x y z
N MET A 1 -23.41 -12.01 5.70
CA MET A 1 -22.12 -11.28 5.82
C MET A 1 -22.05 -10.30 4.67
N LYS A 2 -22.42 -9.03 4.92
CA LYS A 2 -22.95 -8.13 3.89
C LYS A 2 -21.84 -7.19 3.37
N GLU A 3 -21.40 -7.40 2.13
CA GLU A 3 -20.59 -6.52 1.25
C GLU A 3 -19.42 -5.69 1.83
N SER A 4 -19.59 -4.84 2.85
CA SER A 4 -18.54 -3.98 3.41
C SER A 4 -17.35 -4.78 4.00
N HIS A 5 -17.63 -5.90 4.67
CA HIS A 5 -16.59 -6.82 5.14
C HIS A 5 -15.88 -7.53 3.99
N SER A 6 -16.59 -7.80 2.89
CA SER A 6 -15.99 -8.38 1.67
C SER A 6 -15.02 -7.38 1.01
N ILE A 7 -15.44 -6.11 0.88
CA ILE A 7 -14.60 -5.03 0.34
C ILE A 7 -13.37 -4.83 1.23
N THR A 8 -13.55 -4.73 2.55
CA THR A 8 -12.44 -4.52 3.48
C THR A 8 -11.42 -5.66 3.43
N ASN A 9 -11.88 -6.92 3.36
CA ASN A 9 -10.98 -8.07 3.25
C ASN A 9 -10.22 -8.09 1.92
N ASN A 10 -10.88 -7.76 0.80
CA ASN A 10 -10.22 -7.67 -0.50
C ASN A 10 -9.14 -6.59 -0.50
N LEU A 11 -9.43 -5.42 0.09
CA LEU A 11 -8.47 -4.33 0.22
C LEU A 11 -7.31 -4.69 1.15
N LEU A 12 -7.56 -5.45 2.23
CA LEU A 12 -6.49 -5.94 3.11
C LEU A 12 -5.52 -6.87 2.37
N ILE A 13 -6.06 -7.81 1.60
CA ILE A 13 -5.25 -8.71 0.75
C ILE A 13 -4.47 -7.91 -0.28
N GLU A 14 -5.11 -6.94 -0.94
CA GLU A 14 -4.46 -6.08 -1.93
C GLU A 14 -3.28 -5.32 -1.31
N VAL A 15 -3.47 -4.70 -0.14
CA VAL A 15 -2.39 -3.97 0.56
C VAL A 15 -1.22 -4.89 0.91
N ASP A 16 -1.48 -6.12 1.34
CA ASP A 16 -0.42 -7.08 1.65
C ASP A 16 0.40 -7.45 0.40
N VAL A 17 -0.28 -7.71 -0.72
CA VAL A 17 0.37 -7.98 -2.02
C VAL A 17 1.20 -6.79 -2.48
N LEU A 18 0.63 -5.58 -2.44
CA LEU A 18 1.31 -4.35 -2.84
C LEU A 18 2.53 -4.06 -1.96
N THR A 19 2.42 -4.26 -0.64
CA THR A 19 3.52 -4.06 0.32
C THR A 19 4.66 -5.04 0.05
N ASN A 20 4.36 -6.30 -0.21
CA ASN A 20 5.38 -7.28 -0.61
C ASN A 20 6.05 -6.89 -1.92
N ARG A 21 5.28 -6.35 -2.88
CA ARG A 21 5.83 -5.90 -4.15
C ARG A 21 6.77 -4.70 -4.00
N LEU A 22 6.47 -3.75 -3.12
CA LEU A 22 7.38 -2.66 -2.78
C LEU A 22 8.72 -3.18 -2.23
N LYS A 23 8.68 -4.16 -1.31
CA LYS A 23 9.90 -4.81 -0.79
C LYS A 23 10.73 -5.47 -1.90
N ASN A 24 10.07 -6.15 -2.84
CA ASN A 24 10.73 -6.79 -3.98
C ASN A 24 11.36 -5.76 -4.93
N ILE A 25 10.63 -4.68 -5.23
CA ILE A 25 11.14 -3.57 -6.06
C ILE A 25 12.38 -2.95 -5.42
N LYS A 26 12.34 -2.69 -4.12
CA LYS A 26 13.48 -2.16 -3.36
C LYS A 26 14.70 -3.07 -3.49
N GLN A 27 14.52 -4.38 -3.27
CA GLN A 27 15.62 -5.33 -3.39
C GLN A 27 16.17 -5.37 -4.82
N ALA A 28 15.31 -5.45 -5.82
CA ALA A 28 15.70 -5.45 -7.23
C ALA A 28 16.43 -4.17 -7.65
N PHE A 29 15.98 -3.01 -7.16
CA PHE A 29 16.60 -1.72 -7.45
C PHE A 29 18.03 -1.63 -6.91
N LYS A 30 18.25 -2.18 -5.70
CA LYS A 30 19.58 -2.23 -5.07
C LYS A 30 20.56 -3.15 -5.80
N THR A 31 20.09 -4.28 -6.34
CA THR A 31 20.95 -5.30 -6.93
C THR A 31 21.21 -5.11 -8.42
N THR A 32 20.31 -4.42 -9.13
CA THR A 32 20.46 -4.24 -10.57
C THR A 32 21.42 -3.09 -10.93
N HIS A 33 22.20 -3.30 -11.99
CA HIS A 33 23.01 -2.26 -12.62
C HIS A 33 22.37 -1.72 -13.91
N ASN A 34 21.27 -2.34 -14.36
CA ASN A 34 20.59 -1.94 -15.59
C ASN A 34 19.78 -0.65 -15.36
N LYS A 35 20.16 0.44 -16.04
CA LYS A 35 19.52 1.75 -15.91
C LYS A 35 18.03 1.75 -16.30
N GLY A 36 17.69 1.12 -17.43
CA GLY A 36 16.30 1.05 -17.89
C GLY A 36 15.40 0.25 -16.94
N LEU A 37 15.94 -0.80 -16.31
CA LEU A 37 15.23 -1.54 -15.27
C LEU A 37 15.01 -0.67 -14.02
N LYS A 38 16.00 0.11 -13.58
CA LYS A 38 15.84 1.06 -12.46
C LYS A 38 14.73 2.07 -12.70
N GLU A 39 14.66 2.66 -13.89
CA GLU A 39 13.61 3.62 -14.25
C GLU A 39 12.21 2.99 -14.20
N ARG A 40 12.07 1.75 -14.71
CA ARG A 40 10.82 0.99 -14.65
C ARG A 40 10.40 0.68 -13.21
N LEU A 41 11.35 0.24 -12.39
CA LEU A 41 11.13 -0.05 -10.96
C LEU A 41 10.68 1.20 -10.19
N LEU A 42 11.27 2.37 -10.47
CA LEU A 42 10.84 3.65 -9.88
C LEU A 42 9.41 4.04 -10.30
N SER A 43 9.07 3.87 -11.58
CA SER A 43 7.72 4.14 -12.08
C SER A 43 6.69 3.22 -11.42
N GLU A 44 7.01 1.93 -11.32
CA GLU A 44 6.16 0.94 -10.65
C GLU A 44 5.98 1.25 -9.16
N ASN A 45 7.07 1.61 -8.47
CA ASN A 45 7.03 2.03 -7.06
C ASN A 45 6.05 3.19 -6.85
N LYS A 46 6.11 4.23 -7.70
CA LYS A 46 5.20 5.39 -7.64
C LYS A 46 3.74 4.98 -7.85
N ASN A 47 3.47 4.09 -8.80
CA ASN A 47 2.11 3.61 -9.07
C ASN A 47 1.54 2.81 -7.90
N ILE A 48 2.34 1.92 -7.31
CA ILE A 48 1.92 1.15 -6.13
C ILE A 48 1.67 2.09 -4.95
N PHE A 49 2.55 3.06 -4.72
CA PHE A 49 2.37 4.04 -3.65
C PHE A 49 1.06 4.84 -3.79
N LYS A 50 0.76 5.28 -5.02
CA LYS A 50 -0.50 5.94 -5.34
C LYS A 50 -1.70 5.03 -5.01
N ARG A 51 -1.63 3.76 -5.39
CA ARG A 51 -2.71 2.79 -5.11
C ARG A 51 -2.91 2.56 -3.61
N ILE A 52 -1.84 2.38 -2.82
CA ILE A 52 -1.96 2.24 -1.37
C ILE A 52 -2.58 3.49 -0.74
N ASN A 53 -2.25 4.69 -1.23
CA ASN A 53 -2.85 5.93 -0.75
C ASN A 53 -4.35 6.04 -1.11
N GLU A 54 -4.77 5.55 -2.27
CA GLU A 54 -6.18 5.44 -2.62
C GLU A 54 -6.92 4.49 -1.66
N ILE A 55 -6.32 3.32 -1.37
CA ILE A 55 -6.90 2.36 -0.42
C ILE A 55 -6.99 2.96 0.99
N TYR A 56 -5.99 3.73 1.43
CA TYR A 56 -6.02 4.46 2.71
C TYR A 56 -7.25 5.37 2.79
N LYS A 57 -7.49 6.20 1.76
CA LYS A 57 -8.66 7.10 1.71
C LYS A 57 -9.99 6.34 1.73
N ILE A 58 -10.06 5.21 1.02
CA ILE A 58 -11.24 4.33 1.06
C ILE A 58 -11.44 3.77 2.47
N ALA A 59 -10.37 3.34 3.13
CA ALA A 59 -10.42 2.82 4.49
C ALA A 59 -10.89 3.87 5.50
N GLU A 60 -10.44 5.13 5.37
CA GLU A 60 -10.94 6.24 6.18
C GLU A 60 -12.43 6.47 5.99
N GLN A 61 -12.92 6.42 4.75
CA GLN A 61 -14.35 6.57 4.45
C GLN A 61 -15.16 5.41 5.03
N LEU A 62 -14.72 4.17 4.81
CA LEU A 62 -15.35 2.97 5.36
C LEU A 62 -15.46 3.05 6.87
N ASN A 63 -14.37 3.45 7.55
CA ASN A 63 -14.33 3.56 8.99
C ASN A 63 -15.26 4.66 9.52
N LYS A 64 -15.40 5.79 8.81
CA LYS A 64 -16.33 6.88 9.18
C LYS A 64 -17.80 6.51 8.98
N SER A 65 -18.10 5.72 7.95
CA SER A 65 -19.47 5.29 7.63
C SER A 65 -19.97 4.12 8.48
N ASN A 66 -19.07 3.43 9.19
CA ASN A 66 -19.43 2.22 9.91
C ASN A 66 -20.06 2.53 11.27
N LYS A 67 -21.22 1.93 11.54
CA LYS A 67 -21.90 1.95 12.85
C LYS A 67 -21.67 0.66 13.65
N GLU A 68 -20.91 -0.28 13.09
CA GLU A 68 -20.62 -1.57 13.71
C GLU A 68 -19.52 -1.46 14.77
N GLU A 69 -19.72 -2.17 15.88
CA GLU A 69 -18.83 -2.19 17.06
C GLU A 69 -17.47 -2.84 16.76
N PHE A 70 -17.41 -3.76 15.78
CA PHE A 70 -16.18 -4.38 15.28
C PHE A 70 -16.08 -4.21 13.76
N ASN A 71 -15.04 -3.51 13.29
CA ASN A 71 -14.74 -3.38 11.86
C ASN A 71 -13.25 -3.60 11.56
N PHE A 72 -12.96 -4.16 10.40
CA PHE A 72 -11.58 -4.34 9.91
C PHE A 72 -11.05 -3.09 9.17
N SER A 73 -11.87 -2.05 8.98
CA SER A 73 -11.42 -0.81 8.32
C SER A 73 -10.38 -0.06 9.16
N GLY A 74 -10.43 -0.15 10.49
CA GLY A 74 -9.34 0.33 11.36
C GLY A 74 -8.00 -0.37 11.09
N LEU A 75 -8.02 -1.70 10.95
CA LEU A 75 -6.82 -2.46 10.57
C LEU A 75 -6.30 -2.06 9.18
N LEU A 76 -7.21 -1.86 8.23
CA LEU A 76 -6.85 -1.43 6.87
C LEU A 76 -6.19 -0.03 6.86
N ILE A 77 -6.69 0.90 7.67
CA ILE A 77 -6.09 2.23 7.90
C ILE A 77 -4.66 2.07 8.43
N GLU A 78 -4.46 1.25 9.46
CA GLU A 78 -3.13 1.07 10.07
C GLU A 78 -2.14 0.41 9.10
N LYS A 79 -2.56 -0.62 8.36
CA LYS A 79 -1.70 -1.29 7.37
C LYS A 79 -1.28 -0.35 6.24
N THR A 80 -2.23 0.38 5.66
CA THR A 80 -1.94 1.33 4.58
C THR A 80 -1.04 2.48 5.06
N LYS A 81 -1.32 3.04 6.24
CA LYS A 81 -0.49 4.09 6.86
C LYS A 81 0.95 3.62 7.11
N ARG A 82 1.12 2.39 7.62
CA ARG A 82 2.45 1.78 7.80
C ARG A 82 3.18 1.63 6.47
N SER A 83 2.55 1.05 5.46
CA SER A 83 3.17 0.87 4.14
C SER A 83 3.57 2.20 3.49
N LEU A 84 2.75 3.25 3.63
CA LEU A 84 3.10 4.59 3.14
C LEU A 84 4.29 5.19 3.90
N THR A 85 4.33 5.02 5.22
CA THR A 85 5.40 5.59 6.06
C THR A 85 6.74 4.91 5.80
N GLU A 86 6.76 3.58 5.75
CA GLU A 86 7.98 2.79 5.49
C GLU A 86 8.61 3.13 4.12
N ASN A 87 7.79 3.44 3.12
CA ASN A 87 8.27 3.77 1.77
C ASN A 87 8.58 5.27 1.57
N ASN A 88 7.97 6.18 2.34
CA ASN A 88 8.27 7.62 2.28
C ASN A 88 9.69 7.95 2.80
N PHE A 89 10.18 7.24 3.81
CA PHE A 89 11.54 7.43 4.31
C PHE A 89 12.61 7.09 3.24
N GLU A 90 12.28 6.27 2.25
CA GLU A 90 13.22 5.85 1.22
C GLU A 90 13.33 6.81 0.04
N THR A 91 12.30 7.61 -0.23
CA THR A 91 12.43 8.74 -1.15
C THR A 91 13.55 9.70 -0.74
N ASN A 92 13.89 9.80 0.56
CA ASN A 92 15.02 10.58 1.04
C ASN A 92 16.37 9.85 1.02
N LEU A 93 16.40 8.53 0.74
CA LEU A 93 17.62 7.72 0.67
C LEU A 93 18.10 7.49 -0.78
N PHE A 94 17.27 7.83 -1.77
CA PHE A 94 17.58 7.68 -3.19
C PHE A 94 17.83 9.02 -3.92
N PHE A 95 17.86 10.13 -3.18
CA PHE A 95 18.35 11.44 -3.63
C PHE A 95 19.62 11.82 -2.86
#